data_AF-A0A537PZP4-F1
#
_entry.id   AF-A0A537PZP4-F1
#
_cell.length_a   1.000
_cell.length_b   1.000
_cell.length_c   1.000
_cell.angle_alpha   90.00
_cell.angle_beta   90.00
_cell.angle_gamma   90.00
#
_symmetry.space_group_name_H-M   'P 1'
#
loop_
_entity.id
_entity.type
_entity.pdbx_description
1 polymer ?
#
loop_
_entity_poly.entity_id
_entity_poly.type
_entity_poly.pdbx_seq_one_letter_code
_entity_poly.pdbx_strand_id
1 'polypeptide(L)'
;PYIWPSDRPDLKLRVLGAMVLLLFAKLATIAVPFTYKWATDALVGQPSAPVAASPWAWVIAIPIAMTIAYGGMRLLMALLTQVRDGIFARVAMHAVRRLAILTFQHMHQLSLRFHLERKTGGLTRMLERGRTGIEVIVRMVILQLIPTILEVGLIVAVLLFQFDWRYVLIILATIVL
;
A
#
# COMPACT_ATOMS: atom_id res chain seq x y z
N PRO A 1 17.71 -8.15 9.59
CA PRO A 1 16.68 -7.19 10.08
C PRO A 1 15.29 -7.86 10.11
N TYR A 2 14.49 -7.72 11.18
CA TYR A 2 13.32 -8.60 11.51
C TYR A 2 12.27 -8.82 10.40
N ILE A 3 12.19 -7.92 9.43
CA ILE A 3 11.28 -7.98 8.27
C ILE A 3 11.88 -8.77 7.10
N TRP A 4 13.22 -8.81 6.99
CA TRP A 4 13.98 -9.55 5.99
C TRP A 4 14.89 -10.59 6.67
N PRO A 5 14.31 -11.69 7.19
CA PRO A 5 15.09 -12.75 7.82
C PRO A 5 15.93 -13.49 6.77
N SER A 6 17.25 -13.49 6.95
CA SER A 6 18.19 -14.17 6.05
C SER A 6 17.92 -15.67 5.93
N ASP A 7 17.46 -16.28 7.03
CA ASP A 7 17.24 -17.73 7.19
C ASP A 7 15.90 -18.26 6.65
N ARG A 8 15.02 -17.39 6.13
CA ARG A 8 13.66 -17.79 5.71
C ARG A 8 13.33 -17.37 4.28
N PRO A 9 13.67 -18.19 3.27
CA PRO A 9 13.40 -17.87 1.86
C PRO A 9 11.90 -17.79 1.55
N ASP A 10 11.05 -18.50 2.29
CA ASP A 10 9.58 -18.43 2.18
C ASP A 10 9.04 -17.02 2.45
N LEU A 11 9.58 -16.34 3.46
CA LEU A 11 9.19 -14.97 3.80
C LEU A 11 9.68 -13.96 2.77
N LYS A 12 10.91 -14.15 2.24
CA LYS A 12 11.44 -13.31 1.16
C LYS A 12 10.56 -13.41 -0.09
N LEU A 13 10.15 -14.62 -0.47
CA LEU A 13 9.28 -14.83 -1.63
C LEU A 13 7.90 -14.21 -1.43
N ARG A 14 7.33 -14.29 -0.22
CA ARG A 14 6.06 -13.62 0.12
C ARG A 14 6.18 -12.10 0.08
N VAL A 15 7.27 -11.53 0.58
CA VAL A 15 7.54 -10.09 0.49
C VAL A 15 7.67 -9.66 -0.97
N LEU A 16 8.42 -10.40 -1.78
CA LEU A 16 8.56 -10.12 -3.21
C LEU A 16 7.22 -10.19 -3.94
N GLY A 17 6.45 -11.27 -3.74
CA GLY A 17 5.13 -11.43 -4.33
C GLY A 17 4.16 -10.32 -3.91
N ALA A 18 4.21 -9.91 -2.65
CA ALA A 18 3.37 -8.84 -2.14
C ALA A 18 3.81 -7.44 -2.65
N MET A 19 5.11 -7.22 -2.87
CA MET A 19 5.65 -6.03 -3.54
C MET A 19 5.21 -5.94 -5.02
N VAL A 20 5.26 -7.06 -5.74
CA VAL A 20 4.78 -7.14 -7.12
C VAL A 20 3.27 -6.88 -7.18
N LEU A 21 2.50 -7.52 -6.29
CA LEU A 21 1.06 -7.30 -6.20
C LEU A 21 0.71 -5.86 -5.82
N LEU A 22 1.50 -5.23 -4.93
CA LEU A 22 1.38 -3.81 -4.59
C LEU A 22 1.57 -2.94 -5.82
N LEU A 23 2.61 -3.22 -6.63
CA LEU A 23 2.87 -2.47 -7.85
C LEU A 23 1.68 -2.57 -8.82
N PHE A 24 1.16 -3.77 -9.07
CA PHE A 24 -0.03 -3.96 -9.90
C PHE A 24 -1.26 -3.24 -9.34
N ALA A 25 -1.49 -3.29 -8.03
CA ALA A 25 -2.58 -2.57 -7.38
C ALA A 25 -2.45 -1.05 -7.56
N LYS A 26 -1.23 -0.50 -7.47
CA LYS A 26 -0.97 0.93 -7.67
C LYS A 26 -1.09 1.35 -9.14
N LEU A 27 -0.61 0.53 -10.08
CA LEU A 27 -0.85 0.77 -11.51
C LEU A 27 -2.35 0.76 -11.83
N ALA A 28 -3.10 -0.17 -11.24
CA ALA A 28 -4.55 -0.20 -11.35
C ALA A 28 -5.20 1.07 -10.80
N THR A 29 -4.74 1.54 -9.64
CA THR A 29 -5.20 2.80 -9.02
C THR A 29 -5.00 3.99 -9.94
N ILE A 30 -3.84 4.06 -10.60
CA ILE A 30 -3.50 5.15 -11.52
C ILE A 30 -4.29 5.06 -12.82
N ALA A 31 -4.64 3.87 -13.29
CA ALA A 31 -5.43 3.67 -14.49
C ALA A 31 -6.90 4.11 -14.32
N VAL A 32 -7.44 4.09 -13.09
CA VAL A 32 -8.85 4.42 -12.81
C VAL A 32 -9.25 5.85 -13.28
N PRO A 33 -8.48 6.93 -13.00
CA PRO A 33 -8.76 8.25 -13.57
C PRO A 33 -8.72 8.30 -15.10
N PHE A 34 -7.86 7.51 -15.76
CA PHE A 34 -7.79 7.49 -17.22
C PHE A 34 -9.02 6.84 -17.84
N THR A 35 -9.55 5.77 -17.23
CA THR A 35 -10.81 5.18 -17.72
C THR A 35 -11.97 6.15 -17.58
N TYR A 36 -11.99 6.95 -16.51
CA TYR A 36 -12.95 8.04 -16.36
C TYR A 36 -12.76 9.14 -17.42
N LYS A 37 -11.52 9.57 -17.67
CA LYS A 37 -11.19 10.54 -18.74
C LYS A 37 -11.68 10.06 -20.10
N TRP A 38 -11.42 8.81 -20.47
CA TRP A 38 -11.88 8.28 -21.76
C TRP A 38 -13.40 8.17 -21.84
N ALA A 39 -14.08 7.88 -20.73
CA ALA A 39 -15.54 7.90 -20.66
C ALA A 39 -16.10 9.30 -20.97
N THR A 40 -15.50 10.34 -20.39
CA THR A 40 -15.93 11.73 -20.59
C THR A 40 -15.56 12.23 -21.99
N ASP A 41 -14.37 11.91 -22.48
CA ASP A 41 -13.92 12.32 -23.82
C ASP A 41 -14.82 11.71 -24.91
N ALA A 42 -15.24 10.45 -24.73
CA ALA A 42 -16.18 9.78 -25.64
C ALA A 42 -17.57 10.43 -25.65
N LEU A 43 -18.04 10.94 -24.49
CA LEU A 43 -19.32 11.64 -24.39
C LEU A 43 -19.30 13.01 -25.10
N VAL A 44 -18.13 13.69 -25.08
CA VAL A 44 -17.94 15.02 -25.69
C VAL A 44 -17.49 14.93 -27.16
N GLY A 45 -17.27 13.73 -27.69
CA GLY A 45 -16.89 13.51 -29.09
C GLY A 45 -15.43 13.83 -29.41
N GLN A 46 -14.54 13.82 -28.42
CA GLN A 46 -13.10 14.00 -28.62
C GLN A 46 -12.43 12.66 -28.97
N PRO A 47 -11.49 12.62 -29.94
CA PRO A 47 -10.89 11.38 -30.45
C PRO A 47 -9.79 10.79 -29.53
N SER A 48 -9.89 10.98 -28.22
CA SER A 48 -8.92 10.46 -27.24
C SER A 48 -9.23 9.03 -26.77
N ALA A 49 -10.41 8.49 -27.10
CA ALA A 49 -10.79 7.13 -26.74
C ALA A 49 -10.28 6.11 -27.78
N PRO A 50 -9.76 4.93 -27.36
CA PRO A 50 -9.23 3.90 -28.26
C PRO A 50 -10.28 3.19 -29.13
N VAL A 51 -11.56 3.61 -29.09
CA VAL A 51 -12.67 3.00 -29.83
C VAL A 51 -13.31 4.05 -30.72
N ALA A 52 -13.22 3.86 -32.05
CA ALA A 52 -13.73 4.79 -33.05
C ALA A 52 -15.27 4.89 -33.02
N ALA A 53 -15.79 6.12 -33.06
CA ALA A 53 -17.22 6.41 -32.96
C ALA A 53 -17.96 6.32 -34.32
N SER A 54 -18.96 5.43 -34.41
CA SER A 54 -20.11 5.45 -35.33
C SER A 54 -21.11 4.38 -34.87
N PRO A 55 -22.46 4.50 -34.96
CA PRO A 55 -23.38 5.64 -35.09
C PRO A 55 -23.97 6.08 -33.72
N TRP A 56 -25.04 6.89 -33.69
CA TRP A 56 -25.76 7.43 -32.50
C TRP A 56 -26.04 6.46 -31.34
N ALA A 57 -26.15 5.16 -31.60
CA ALA A 57 -26.29 4.13 -30.56
C ALA A 57 -25.02 3.98 -29.67
N TRP A 58 -23.83 4.26 -30.22
CA TRP A 58 -22.56 4.18 -29.50
C TRP A 58 -22.29 5.39 -28.59
N VAL A 59 -22.96 6.53 -28.82
CA VAL A 59 -22.83 7.73 -27.96
C VAL A 59 -23.36 7.46 -26.54
N ILE A 60 -24.33 6.56 -26.39
CA ILE A 60 -24.87 6.15 -25.08
C ILE A 60 -24.18 4.87 -24.58
N ALA A 61 -23.88 3.92 -25.46
CA ALA A 61 -23.26 2.65 -25.07
C ALA A 61 -21.81 2.82 -24.56
N ILE A 62 -21.01 3.73 -25.14
CA ILE A 62 -19.61 3.94 -24.73
C ILE A 62 -19.50 4.50 -23.30
N PRO A 63 -20.20 5.59 -22.92
CA PRO A 63 -20.16 6.09 -21.54
C PRO A 63 -20.62 5.06 -20.51
N ILE A 64 -21.66 4.27 -20.83
CA ILE A 64 -22.15 3.21 -19.94
C ILE A 64 -21.09 2.11 -19.78
N ALA A 65 -20.53 1.61 -20.89
CA ALA A 65 -19.48 0.60 -20.86
C ALA A 65 -18.23 1.08 -20.11
N MET A 66 -17.82 2.33 -20.31
CA MET A 66 -16.69 2.93 -19.60
C MET A 66 -16.98 3.17 -18.12
N THR A 67 -18.22 3.51 -17.75
CA THR A 67 -18.65 3.64 -16.35
C THR A 67 -18.62 2.28 -15.64
N ILE A 68 -19.08 1.23 -16.30
CA ILE A 68 -18.99 -0.15 -15.80
C ILE A 68 -17.51 -0.55 -15.67
N ALA A 69 -16.68 -0.25 -16.67
CA ALA A 69 -15.25 -0.51 -16.62
C ALA A 69 -14.56 0.24 -15.47
N TYR A 70 -14.90 1.50 -15.22
CA TYR A 70 -14.44 2.27 -14.06
C TYR A 70 -14.84 1.60 -12.74
N GLY A 71 -16.10 1.20 -12.60
CA GLY A 71 -16.59 0.49 -11.42
C GLY A 71 -15.87 -0.84 -11.19
N GLY A 72 -15.72 -1.64 -12.26
CA GLY A 72 -14.98 -2.89 -12.24
C GLY A 72 -13.51 -2.71 -11.88
N MET A 73 -12.85 -1.68 -12.42
CA MET A 73 -11.47 -1.35 -12.12
C MET A 73 -11.28 -0.93 -10.66
N ARG A 74 -12.21 -0.15 -10.11
CA ARG A 74 -12.22 0.24 -8.69
C ARG A 74 -12.40 -0.98 -7.78
N LEU A 75 -13.28 -1.91 -8.15
CA LEU A 75 -13.49 -3.15 -7.41
C LEU A 75 -12.24 -4.04 -7.46
N LEU A 76 -11.62 -4.19 -8.64
CA LEU A 76 -10.37 -4.93 -8.81
C LEU A 76 -9.23 -4.33 -7.99
N MET A 77 -9.07 -3.01 -7.99
CA MET A 77 -8.10 -2.31 -7.16
C MET A 77 -8.31 -2.62 -5.67
N ALA A 78 -9.55 -2.56 -5.18
CA ALA A 78 -9.87 -2.86 -3.79
C ALA A 78 -9.54 -4.32 -3.43
N LEU A 79 -9.89 -5.27 -4.29
CA LEU A 79 -9.58 -6.69 -4.13
C LEU A 79 -8.06 -6.95 -4.09
N LEU A 80 -7.31 -6.41 -5.04
CA LEU A 80 -5.84 -6.54 -5.08
C LEU A 80 -5.21 -5.98 -3.81
N THR A 81 -5.72 -4.85 -3.31
CA THR A 81 -5.25 -4.23 -2.07
C THR A 81 -5.52 -5.11 -0.86
N GLN A 82 -6.73 -5.69 -0.75
CA GLN A 82 -7.09 -6.60 0.34
C GLN A 82 -6.25 -7.89 0.33
N VAL A 83 -6.05 -8.49 -0.85
CA VAL A 83 -5.22 -9.70 -1.01
C VAL A 83 -3.78 -9.40 -0.60
N ARG A 84 -3.22 -8.28 -1.06
CA ARG A 84 -1.89 -7.79 -0.68
C ARG A 84 -1.78 -7.65 0.84
N ASP A 85 -2.74 -7.00 1.49
CA ASP A 85 -2.73 -6.79 2.94
C ASP A 85 -2.79 -8.11 3.71
N GLY A 86 -3.59 -9.07 3.23
CA GLY A 86 -3.67 -10.43 3.78
C GLY A 86 -2.35 -11.19 3.68
N ILE A 87 -1.65 -11.08 2.54
CA ILE A 87 -0.32 -11.70 2.35
C ILE A 87 0.71 -11.06 3.29
N PHE A 88 0.74 -9.73 3.39
CA PHE A 88 1.69 -9.03 4.26
C PHE A 88 1.41 -9.22 5.75
N ALA A 89 0.16 -9.46 6.15
CA ALA A 89 -0.18 -9.70 7.55
C ALA A 89 0.67 -10.82 8.16
N ARG A 90 0.92 -11.90 7.40
CA ARG A 90 1.79 -13.00 7.86
C ARG A 90 3.24 -12.57 8.06
N VAL A 91 3.76 -11.67 7.23
CA VAL A 91 5.13 -11.13 7.34
C VAL A 91 5.23 -10.21 8.56
N ALA A 92 4.27 -9.30 8.73
CA ALA A 92 4.23 -8.39 9.87
C ALA A 92 4.15 -9.17 11.20
N MET A 93 3.27 -10.18 11.28
CA MET A 93 3.14 -11.03 12.47
C MET A 93 4.41 -11.84 12.76
N HIS A 94 5.16 -12.25 11.74
CA HIS A 94 6.45 -12.91 11.95
C HIS A 94 7.47 -11.96 12.60
N ALA A 95 7.58 -10.72 12.09
CA ALA A 95 8.47 -9.72 12.65
C ALA A 95 8.11 -9.41 14.12
N VAL A 96 6.82 -9.23 14.41
CA VAL A 96 6.30 -9.03 15.79
C VAL A 96 6.67 -10.20 16.70
N ARG A 97 6.45 -11.44 16.25
CA ARG A 97 6.79 -12.64 17.03
C ARG A 97 8.29 -12.72 17.32
N ARG A 98 9.14 -12.49 16.31
CA ARG A 98 10.60 -12.58 16.50
C ARG A 98 11.09 -11.52 17.48
N LEU A 99 10.56 -10.31 17.38
CA LEU A 99 10.96 -9.23 18.26
C LEU A 99 10.45 -9.45 19.69
N ALA A 100 9.22 -9.93 19.87
CA ALA A 100 8.70 -10.29 21.19
C ALA A 100 9.58 -11.35 21.89
N ILE A 101 10.04 -12.37 21.15
CA ILE A 101 10.95 -13.40 21.67
C ILE A 101 12.28 -12.79 22.12
N LEU A 102 12.86 -11.88 21.33
CA LEU A 102 14.14 -11.27 21.67
C LEU A 102 14.04 -10.35 22.88
N THR A 103 12.96 -9.57 22.98
CA THR A 103 12.69 -8.77 24.17
C THR A 103 12.53 -9.66 25.40
N PHE A 104 11.81 -10.78 25.28
CA PHE A 104 11.64 -11.73 26.37
C PHE A 104 12.97 -12.38 26.81
N GLN A 105 13.80 -12.80 25.85
CA GLN A 105 15.12 -13.37 26.12
C GLN A 105 16.05 -12.35 26.79
N HIS A 106 16.09 -11.12 26.29
CA HIS A 106 16.88 -10.05 26.89
C HIS A 106 16.44 -9.76 28.32
N MET A 107 15.13 -9.77 28.60
CA MET A 107 14.61 -9.61 29.95
C MET A 107 15.07 -10.72 30.90
N HIS A 108 15.15 -11.97 30.45
CA HIS A 108 15.63 -13.09 31.28
C HIS A 108 17.14 -13.06 31.56
N GLN A 109 17.91 -12.37 30.72
CA GLN A 109 19.36 -12.26 30.87
C GLN A 109 19.78 -11.10 31.80
N LEU A 110 18.82 -10.33 32.32
CA LEU A 110 19.12 -9.23 33.23
C LEU A 110 19.44 -9.73 34.64
N SER A 111 20.15 -8.91 35.39
CA SER A 111 20.65 -9.28 36.72
C SER A 111 19.51 -9.51 37.72
N LEU A 112 19.76 -10.34 38.73
CA LEU A 112 18.80 -10.58 39.81
C LEU A 112 18.40 -9.27 40.51
N ARG A 113 19.33 -8.32 40.66
CA ARG A 113 19.07 -6.98 41.21
C ARG A 113 18.00 -6.23 40.39
N PHE A 114 18.08 -6.29 39.07
CA PHE A 114 17.07 -5.69 38.19
C PHE A 114 15.68 -6.28 38.41
N HIS A 115 15.59 -7.60 38.59
CA HIS A 115 14.33 -8.29 38.83
C HIS A 115 13.75 -8.03 40.22
N LEU A 116 14.59 -7.85 41.24
CA LEU A 116 14.17 -7.55 42.62
C LEU A 116 13.71 -6.08 42.80
N GLU A 117 14.33 -5.14 42.08
CA GLU A 117 14.00 -3.71 42.16
C GLU A 117 12.70 -3.32 41.42
N ARG A 118 12.13 -4.21 40.58
CA ARG A 118 11.03 -3.88 39.67
C ARG A 118 9.86 -4.82 39.86
N LYS A 119 8.65 -4.24 40.00
CA LYS A 119 7.42 -5.02 40.09
C LYS A 119 7.19 -5.80 38.78
N THR A 120 7.09 -7.13 38.87
CA THR A 120 6.88 -8.04 37.73
C THR A 120 5.67 -7.63 36.88
N GLY A 121 4.55 -7.23 37.52
CA GLY A 121 3.36 -6.75 36.79
C GLY A 121 3.58 -5.45 35.99
N GLY A 122 4.48 -4.57 36.46
CA GLY A 122 4.88 -3.37 35.72
C GLY A 122 5.74 -3.71 34.50
N LEU A 123 6.67 -4.66 34.65
CA LEU A 123 7.51 -5.16 33.56
C LEU A 123 6.67 -5.86 32.49
N THR A 124 5.73 -6.74 32.87
CA THR A 124 4.83 -7.42 31.92
C THR A 124 3.98 -6.42 31.13
N ARG A 125 3.39 -5.42 31.80
CA ARG A 125 2.62 -4.35 31.11
C ARG A 125 3.48 -3.49 30.20
N MET A 126 4.73 -3.22 30.55
CA MET A 126 5.65 -2.50 29.66
C MET A 126 6.00 -3.35 28.44
N LEU A 127 6.19 -4.66 28.62
CA LEU A 127 6.50 -5.59 27.53
C LEU A 127 5.32 -5.79 26.58
N GLU A 128 4.10 -5.92 27.10
CA GLU A 128 2.88 -5.94 26.29
C GLU A 128 2.71 -4.65 25.48
N ARG A 129 2.83 -3.49 26.14
CA ARG A 129 2.75 -2.18 25.44
C ARG A 129 3.85 -2.02 24.40
N GLY A 130 5.08 -2.44 24.72
CA GLY A 130 6.22 -2.41 23.80
C GLY A 130 5.99 -3.30 22.58
N ARG A 131 5.47 -4.52 22.78
CA ARG A 131 5.09 -5.43 21.69
C ARG A 131 4.04 -4.80 20.79
N THR A 132 2.95 -4.28 21.36
CA THR A 132 1.87 -3.65 20.60
C THR A 132 2.36 -2.42 19.85
N GLY A 133 3.20 -1.59 20.47
CA GLY A 133 3.80 -0.43 19.81
C GLY A 133 4.65 -0.82 18.59
N ILE A 134 5.44 -1.88 18.72
CA ILE A 134 6.28 -2.36 17.61
C ILE A 134 5.44 -2.99 16.51
N GLU A 135 4.39 -3.72 16.85
CA GLU A 135 3.40 -4.20 15.88
C GLU A 135 2.80 -3.06 15.08
N VAL A 136 2.35 -1.99 15.76
CA VAL A 136 1.79 -0.81 15.10
C VAL A 136 2.82 -0.17 14.17
N ILE A 137 4.06 0.06 14.62
CA ILE A 137 5.10 0.68 13.79
C ILE A 137 5.42 -0.18 12.57
N VAL A 138 5.67 -1.48 12.76
CA VAL A 138 6.01 -2.39 11.66
C VAL A 138 4.86 -2.46 10.65
N ARG A 139 3.62 -2.57 11.12
CA ARG A 139 2.44 -2.62 10.27
C ARG A 139 2.25 -1.29 9.51
N MET A 140 2.39 -0.16 10.19
CA MET A 140 2.26 1.18 9.59
C MET A 140 3.33 1.41 8.51
N VAL A 141 4.59 1.11 8.81
CA VAL A 141 5.69 1.31 7.85
C VAL A 141 5.48 0.44 6.60
N ILE A 142 5.14 -0.84 6.76
CA ILE A 142 5.03 -1.78 5.64
C ILE A 142 3.72 -1.58 4.86
N LEU A 143 2.59 -1.42 5.55
CA LEU A 143 1.26 -1.41 4.91
C LEU A 143 0.76 -0.01 4.52
N GLN A 144 1.35 1.06 5.05
CA GLN A 144 0.97 2.43 4.71
C GLN A 144 2.14 3.18 4.11
N LEU A 145 3.23 3.39 4.86
CA LEU A 145 4.30 4.31 4.44
C LEU A 145 4.93 3.92 3.10
N ILE A 146 5.33 2.65 2.94
CA ILE A 146 5.94 2.15 1.69
C ILE A 146 4.96 2.27 0.50
N PRO A 147 3.71 1.75 0.57
CA PRO A 147 2.74 1.92 -0.51
C PRO A 147 2.44 3.38 -0.84
N THR A 148 2.38 4.26 0.16
CA THR A 148 2.10 5.69 -0.03
C THR A 148 3.24 6.39 -0.76
N ILE A 149 4.50 6.13 -0.39
CA ILE A 149 5.66 6.70 -1.09
C ILE A 149 5.68 6.23 -2.55
N LEU A 150 5.45 4.94 -2.80
CA LEU A 150 5.39 4.39 -4.15
C LEU A 150 4.25 5.01 -4.98
N GLU A 151 3.07 5.17 -4.38
CA GLU A 151 1.91 5.80 -5.01
C GLU A 151 2.18 7.25 -5.40
N VAL A 152 2.71 8.05 -4.48
CA VAL A 152 3.07 9.45 -4.76
C VAL A 152 4.11 9.51 -5.87
N GLY A 153 5.17 8.69 -5.80
CA GLY A 153 6.21 8.66 -6.84
C GLY A 153 5.66 8.30 -8.23
N LEU A 154 4.77 7.30 -8.30
CA LEU A 154 4.11 6.91 -9.55
C LEU A 154 3.19 8.02 -10.09
N ILE A 155 2.39 8.66 -9.23
CA ILE A 155 1.51 9.77 -9.61
C ILE A 155 2.34 10.93 -10.17
N VAL A 156 3.41 11.31 -9.48
CA VAL A 156 4.33 12.37 -9.91
C VAL A 156 4.93 12.04 -11.27
N ALA A 157 5.40 10.80 -11.48
CA ALA A 157 5.96 10.38 -12.76
C ALA A 157 4.95 10.49 -13.91
N VAL A 158 3.71 10.03 -13.69
CA VAL A 158 2.64 10.11 -14.69
C VAL A 158 2.25 11.56 -14.98
N LEU A 159 2.17 12.41 -13.95
CA LEU A 159 1.84 13.82 -14.15
C LEU A 159 2.95 14.58 -14.87
N LEU A 160 4.23 14.29 -14.61
CA LEU A 160 5.35 14.89 -15.35
C LEU A 160 5.34 14.49 -16.83
N PHE A 161 4.86 13.28 -17.15
CA PHE A 161 4.73 12.84 -18.54
C PHE A 161 3.54 13.49 -19.25
N GLN A 162 2.44 13.73 -18.54
CA GLN A 162 1.18 14.18 -19.14
C GLN A 162 0.94 15.69 -19.07
N PHE A 163 1.56 16.39 -18.12
CA PHE A 163 1.37 17.81 -17.81
C PHE A 163 2.71 18.54 -17.70
N ASP A 164 2.65 19.88 -17.70
CA ASP A 164 3.82 20.74 -17.46
C ASP A 164 4.37 20.57 -16.03
N TRP A 165 5.69 20.63 -15.87
CA TRP A 165 6.37 20.48 -14.59
C TRP A 165 5.87 21.46 -13.51
N ARG A 166 5.38 22.64 -13.90
CA ARG A 166 4.80 23.63 -12.98
C ARG A 166 3.58 23.07 -12.24
N TYR A 167 2.75 22.27 -12.92
CA TYR A 167 1.57 21.64 -12.31
C TYR A 167 1.97 20.63 -11.24
N VAL A 168 3.00 19.82 -11.52
CA VAL A 168 3.54 18.84 -10.57
C VAL A 168 4.15 19.52 -9.35
N LEU A 169 4.85 20.64 -9.54
CA LEU A 169 5.45 21.40 -8.46
C LEU A 169 4.39 21.94 -7.49
N ILE A 170 3.28 22.46 -8.00
CA ILE A 170 2.16 22.94 -7.17
C ILE A 170 1.57 21.79 -6.35
N ILE A 171 1.36 20.61 -6.96
CA ILE A 171 0.84 19.44 -6.24
C ILE A 171 1.79 18.99 -5.13
N LEU A 172 3.09 18.94 -5.42
CA LEU A 172 4.10 18.57 -4.42
C LEU A 172 4.17 19.58 -3.28
N ALA A 173 4.05 20.88 -3.58
CA ALA A 173 3.99 21.92 -2.56
C ALA A 173 2.80 21.71 -1.61
N THR A 174 1.63 21.32 -2.14
CA THR A 174 0.43 20.99 -1.33
C THR A 174 0.62 19.75 -0.46
N ILE A 175 1.45 18.78 -0.87
CA ILE A 175 1.74 17.59 -0.05
C ILE A 175 2.69 17.92 1.10
N VAL A 176 3.59 18.89 0.90
CA VAL A 176 4.61 19.30 1.88
C VAL A 176 4.07 20.28 2.92
N LEU A 177 3.10 21.12 2.54
CA LEU A 177 2.48 22.16 3.37
C LEU A 177 1.38 21.60 4.28
#